data_AF-T4VQ04-F1
#
_entry.id   AF-T4VQ04-F1
#
_cell.length_a   1.000
_cell.length_b   1.000
_cell.length_c   1.000
_cell.angle_alpha   90.00
_cell.angle_beta   90.00
_cell.angle_gamma   90.00
#
_symmetry.space_group_name_H-M   'P 1'
#
loop_
_entity.id
_entity.type
_entity.pdbx_description
1 polymer ?
#
loop_
_entity_poly.entity_id
_entity_poly.type
_entity_poly.pdbx_seq_one_letter_code
_entity_poly.pdbx_strand_id
1 'polypeptide(L)'
;MKKYLVTIIPFVLGVICFISYNIIGSEVTPDGMLVEPFGLIPTGFLLISISIIIASIMSTWGLFHNPKKIDKIAFAVSIILILLSASYLFLVSSYCKSLDSQSISMISRNIIN
;
A
#
# COMPACT_ATOMS: atom_id res chain seq x y z
N MET A 1 -3.20 -11.04 -23.84
CA MET A 1 -3.77 -10.44 -22.61
C MET A 1 -3.56 -11.29 -21.36
N LYS A 2 -3.47 -12.63 -21.44
CA LYS A 2 -3.29 -13.53 -20.27
C LYS A 2 -2.11 -13.18 -19.34
N LYS A 3 -1.04 -12.60 -19.88
CA LYS A 3 0.16 -12.21 -19.11
C LYS A 3 -0.17 -11.28 -17.93
N TYR A 4 -1.05 -10.29 -18.14
CA TYR A 4 -1.41 -9.33 -17.10
C TYR A 4 -2.46 -9.85 -16.11
N LEU A 5 -3.08 -11.00 -16.36
CA LEU A 5 -4.03 -11.59 -15.40
C LEU A 5 -3.34 -11.91 -14.08
N VAL A 6 -2.08 -12.36 -14.13
CA VAL A 6 -1.27 -12.65 -12.94
C VAL A 6 -1.05 -11.41 -12.08
N THR A 7 -1.07 -10.22 -12.68
CA THR A 7 -0.99 -8.93 -11.97
C THR A 7 -2.37 -8.47 -11.48
N ILE A 8 -3.40 -8.60 -12.32
CA ILE A 8 -4.75 -8.09 -12.00
C ILE A 8 -5.37 -8.86 -10.82
N ILE A 9 -5.13 -10.18 -10.72
CA ILE A 9 -5.68 -11.01 -9.64
C ILE A 9 -5.28 -10.49 -8.24
N PRO A 10 -3.98 -10.40 -7.88
CA PRO A 10 -3.57 -9.90 -6.56
C PRO A 10 -3.95 -8.44 -6.35
N PHE A 11 -4.00 -7.62 -7.40
CA PHE A 11 -4.46 -6.24 -7.30
C PHE A 11 -5.93 -6.15 -6.85
N VAL A 12 -6.82 -6.88 -7.54
CA VAL A 12 -8.25 -6.92 -7.21
C VAL A 12 -8.46 -7.52 -5.82
N LEU A 13 -7.71 -8.57 -5.47
CA LEU A 13 -7.76 -9.19 -4.14
C LEU A 13 -7.36 -8.19 -3.03
N GLY A 14 -6.32 -7.40 -3.26
CA GLY A 14 -5.92 -6.33 -2.36
C GLY A 14 -7.00 -5.27 -2.16
N VAL A 15 -7.65 -4.83 -3.24
CA VAL A 15 -8.77 -3.87 -3.18
C VAL A 15 -9.96 -4.45 -2.42
N ILE A 16 -10.30 -5.72 -2.63
CA ILE A 16 -11.37 -6.41 -1.88
C ILE A 16 -11.05 -6.44 -0.39
N CYS A 17 -9.79 -6.57 0.00
CA CYS A 17 -9.37 -6.49 1.40
C CYS A 17 -9.70 -5.12 2.02
N PHE A 18 -9.41 -4.03 1.32
CA PHE A 18 -9.76 -2.67 1.78
C PHE A 18 -11.27 -2.42 1.83
N ILE A 19 -12.03 -2.96 0.87
CA ILE A 19 -13.50 -2.87 0.89
C ILE A 19 -14.05 -3.66 2.08
N SER A 20 -13.54 -4.87 2.32
CA SER A 20 -13.96 -5.73 3.42
C SER A 20 -13.64 -5.11 4.78
N TYR A 21 -12.51 -4.43 4.92
CA TYR A 21 -12.18 -3.63 6.11
C TYR A 21 -13.27 -2.60 6.42
N ASN A 22 -13.77 -1.88 5.40
CA ASN A 22 -14.83 -0.89 5.59
C ASN A 22 -16.18 -1.52 6.00
N ILE A 23 -16.44 -2.77 5.58
CA ILE A 23 -17.70 -3.46 5.87
C ILE A 23 -17.68 -4.12 7.26
N ILE A 24 -16.58 -4.79 7.61
CA ILE A 24 -16.40 -5.50 8.89
C ILE A 24 -16.16 -4.50 10.03
N GLY A 25 -15.51 -3.38 9.72
CA GLY A 25 -15.07 -2.39 10.70
C GLY A 25 -13.79 -2.83 11.42
N SER A 26 -13.14 -1.87 12.08
CA SER A 26 -12.08 -2.13 13.05
C SER A 26 -12.32 -1.32 14.29
N GLU A 27 -11.96 -1.88 15.44
CA GLU A 27 -12.02 -1.15 16.69
C GLU A 27 -10.64 -0.57 16.99
N VAL A 28 -10.61 0.70 17.41
CA VAL A 28 -9.39 1.34 17.86
C VAL A 28 -9.41 1.29 19.37
N THR A 29 -8.46 0.58 19.97
CA THR A 29 -8.37 0.54 21.44
C THR A 29 -7.99 1.91 21.99
N PRO A 30 -8.26 2.17 23.29
CA PRO A 30 -7.89 3.42 23.95
C PRO A 30 -6.41 3.78 23.83
N ASP A 31 -5.55 2.76 23.64
CA ASP A 31 -4.11 2.89 23.46
C ASP A 31 -3.70 3.29 22.03
N GLY A 32 -4.66 3.53 21.13
CA GLY A 32 -4.41 3.89 19.74
C GLY A 32 -4.02 2.73 18.83
N MET A 33 -4.11 1.49 19.32
CA MET A 33 -3.90 0.30 18.48
C MET A 33 -5.16 -0.07 17.70
N LEU A 34 -4.98 -0.29 16.41
CA LEU A 34 -6.03 -0.80 15.54
C LEU A 34 -6.16 -2.31 15.76
N VAL A 35 -7.26 -2.74 16.36
CA VAL A 35 -7.57 -4.17 16.55
C VAL A 35 -8.50 -4.60 15.43
N GLU A 36 -7.92 -5.29 14.45
CA GLU A 36 -8.66 -5.88 13.34
C GLU A 36 -8.91 -7.36 13.58
N PRO A 37 -10.10 -7.88 13.26
CA PRO A 37 -10.40 -9.30 13.39
C PRO A 37 -9.59 -10.18 12.42
N PHE A 38 -9.10 -9.65 11.29
CA PHE A 38 -8.38 -10.44 10.27
C PHE A 38 -7.17 -9.75 9.61
N GLY A 39 -6.66 -8.65 10.16
CA GLY A 39 -5.48 -7.94 9.60
C GLY A 39 -5.62 -7.60 8.11
N LEU A 40 -6.78 -7.06 7.71
CA LEU A 40 -7.12 -6.81 6.30
C LEU A 40 -6.28 -5.67 5.71
N ILE A 41 -5.96 -4.65 6.50
CA ILE A 41 -5.12 -3.54 6.03
C ILE A 41 -3.70 -4.04 5.69
N PRO A 42 -2.95 -4.71 6.60
CA PRO A 42 -1.63 -5.24 6.30
C PRO A 42 -1.61 -6.18 5.09
N THR A 43 -2.58 -7.09 5.00
CA THR A 43 -2.66 -8.07 3.91
C THR A 43 -3.04 -7.42 2.57
N GLY A 44 -3.95 -6.44 2.58
CA GLY A 44 -4.30 -5.64 1.41
C GLY A 44 -3.10 -4.90 0.82
N PHE A 45 -2.30 -4.25 1.66
CA PHE A 45 -1.06 -3.58 1.22
C PHE A 45 -0.02 -4.58 0.67
N LEU A 46 0.13 -5.75 1.29
CA LEU A 46 1.03 -6.80 0.78
C LEU A 46 0.60 -7.28 -0.61
N LEU A 47 -0.69 -7.55 -0.83
CA LEU A 47 -1.19 -8.00 -2.12
C LEU A 47 -1.01 -6.95 -3.23
N ILE A 48 -1.31 -5.68 -2.92
CA ILE A 48 -1.11 -4.57 -3.88
C ILE A 48 0.38 -4.38 -4.20
N SER A 49 1.26 -4.42 -3.19
CA SER A 49 2.70 -4.24 -3.42
C SER A 49 3.30 -5.35 -4.28
N ILE A 50 2.93 -6.61 -4.04
CA ILE A 50 3.33 -7.75 -4.88
C ILE A 50 2.85 -7.56 -6.32
N SER A 51 1.61 -7.12 -6.51
CA SER A 51 1.07 -6.81 -7.84
C SER A 51 1.92 -5.76 -8.58
N ILE A 52 2.28 -4.67 -7.90
CA ILE A 52 3.09 -3.59 -8.46
C ILE A 52 4.48 -4.10 -8.90
N ILE A 53 5.12 -4.92 -8.06
CA ILE A 53 6.44 -5.50 -8.37
C ILE A 53 6.38 -6.38 -9.61
N ILE A 54 5.40 -7.29 -9.68
CA ILE A 54 5.21 -8.18 -10.83
C ILE A 54 4.94 -7.37 -12.10
N ALA A 55 4.08 -6.34 -12.02
CA ALA A 55 3.77 -5.46 -13.13
C ALA A 55 5.02 -4.76 -13.70
N SER A 56 5.91 -4.29 -12.84
CA SER A 56 7.16 -3.63 -13.23
C SER A 56 8.15 -4.58 -13.90
N ILE A 57 8.31 -5.80 -13.37
CA ILE A 57 9.19 -6.82 -13.97
C ILE A 57 8.68 -7.19 -15.37
N MET A 58 7.37 -7.44 -15.50
CA MET A 58 6.74 -7.84 -16.76
C MET A 58 6.77 -6.73 -17.80
N SER A 59 6.52 -5.49 -17.41
CA SER A 59 6.54 -4.34 -18.32
C SER A 59 7.96 -4.03 -18.80
N THR A 60 8.97 -4.12 -17.92
CA THR A 60 10.39 -3.92 -18.29
C THR A 60 10.85 -4.99 -19.28
N TRP A 61 10.51 -6.26 -19.03
CA TRP A 61 10.83 -7.37 -19.94
C TRP A 61 10.13 -7.23 -21.30
N GLY A 62 8.85 -6.84 -21.29
CA GLY A 62 8.07 -6.59 -22.51
C GLY A 62 8.65 -5.45 -23.35
N LEU A 63 9.19 -4.43 -22.71
CA LEU A 63 9.80 -3.28 -23.37
C LEU A 63 11.14 -3.62 -24.04
N PHE A 64 11.92 -4.55 -23.46
CA PHE A 64 13.26 -4.89 -23.96
C PHE A 64 13.27 -5.91 -25.11
N HIS A 65 12.28 -6.83 -25.17
CA HIS A 65 12.30 -7.91 -26.16
C HIS A 65 11.52 -7.58 -27.45
N ASN A 66 10.32 -7.01 -27.35
CA ASN A 66 9.52 -6.58 -28.51
C ASN A 66 8.41 -5.62 -28.07
N PRO A 67 8.68 -4.29 -28.05
CA PRO A 67 7.78 -3.34 -27.43
C PRO A 67 6.52 -3.13 -28.28
N LYS A 68 5.37 -3.58 -27.78
CA LYS A 68 4.07 -3.20 -28.34
C LYS A 68 3.58 -1.93 -27.67
N LYS A 69 2.64 -1.23 -28.34
CA LYS A 69 2.01 -0.02 -27.79
C LYS A 69 1.43 -0.23 -26.39
N ILE A 70 0.89 -1.43 -26.11
CA ILE A 70 0.32 -1.82 -24.82
C ILE A 70 1.41 -1.92 -23.73
N ASP A 71 2.59 -2.46 -24.05
CA ASP A 71 3.69 -2.62 -23.09
C ASP A 71 4.25 -1.26 -22.65
N LYS A 72 4.30 -0.28 -23.56
CA LYS A 72 4.72 1.10 -23.26
C LYS A 72 3.74 1.83 -22.33
N ILE A 73 2.43 1.64 -22.55
CA ILE A 73 1.38 2.19 -21.67
C ILE A 73 1.45 1.52 -20.29
N ALA A 74 1.57 0.18 -20.26
CA ALA A 74 1.67 -0.57 -19.01
C ALA A 74 2.88 -0.14 -18.17
N PHE A 75 4.04 0.09 -18.80
CA PHE A 75 5.24 0.59 -18.13
C PHE A 75 5.03 1.99 -17.52
N ALA A 76 4.42 2.91 -18.27
CA ALA A 76 4.10 4.25 -17.77
C ALA A 76 3.14 4.21 -16.57
N VAL A 77 2.09 3.39 -16.66
CA VAL A 77 1.12 3.19 -15.57
C VAL A 77 1.79 2.58 -14.34
N SER A 78 2.64 1.56 -14.50
CA SER A 78 3.40 0.97 -13.39
C SER A 78 4.32 1.99 -12.71
N ILE A 79 5.01 2.84 -13.47
CA ILE A 79 5.85 3.92 -12.92
C ILE A 79 5.02 4.91 -12.10
N ILE A 80 3.87 5.34 -12.62
CA ILE A 80 2.97 6.28 -11.93
C ILE A 80 2.45 5.67 -10.63
N LEU A 81 2.06 4.38 -10.67
CA LEU A 81 1.52 3.68 -9.51
C LEU A 81 2.59 3.46 -8.43
N ILE A 82 3.85 3.19 -8.82
CA ILE A 82 4.98 3.12 -7.90
C ILE A 82 5.22 4.46 -7.23
N LEU A 83 5.28 5.56 -8.01
CA LEU A 83 5.46 6.91 -7.47
C LEU A 83 4.34 7.26 -6.48
N LEU A 84 3.09 6.97 -6.83
CA LEU A 84 1.94 7.19 -5.95
C LEU A 84 2.07 6.41 -4.63
N SER A 85 2.45 5.12 -4.71
CA SER A 85 2.64 4.28 -3.53
C SER A 85 3.80 4.76 -2.65
N ALA A 86 4.90 5.22 -3.25
CA ALA A 86 6.06 5.77 -2.54
C ALA A 86 5.71 7.08 -1.83
N SER A 87 4.97 7.98 -2.50
CA SER A 87 4.46 9.22 -1.89
C SER A 87 3.55 8.92 -0.71
N TYR A 88 2.67 7.92 -0.82
CA TYR A 88 1.79 7.52 0.28
C TYR A 88 2.58 6.95 1.47
N LEU A 89 3.57 6.08 1.22
CA LEU A 89 4.43 5.52 2.27
C LEU A 89 5.25 6.61 2.99
N PHE A 90 5.79 7.58 2.23
CA PHE A 90 6.51 8.72 2.78
C PHE A 90 5.62 9.58 3.68
N LEU A 91 4.37 9.81 3.26
CA LEU A 91 3.38 10.54 4.02
C LEU A 91 3.06 9.80 5.34
N VAL A 92 2.74 8.51 5.29
CA VAL A 92 2.48 7.67 6.47
C VAL A 92 3.67 7.67 7.44
N SER A 93 4.89 7.56 6.92
CA SER A 93 6.10 7.59 7.75
C SER A 93 6.28 8.94 8.45
N SER A 94 5.97 10.04 7.75
CA SER A 94 5.99 11.39 8.33
C SER A 94 4.91 11.57 9.40
N TYR A 95 3.70 11.05 9.17
CA TYR A 95 2.63 11.05 10.16
C TYR A 95 3.00 10.25 11.41
N CYS A 96 3.53 9.03 11.27
CA CYS A 96 3.98 8.23 12.42
C CYS A 96 5.05 8.95 13.25
N LYS A 97 6.04 9.57 12.58
CA LYS A 97 7.09 10.32 13.28
C LYS A 97 6.54 11.55 14.01
N SER A 98 5.53 12.22 13.45
CA SER A 98 4.87 13.35 14.11
C SER A 98 4.07 12.92 15.34
N LEU A 99 3.42 11.75 15.29
CA LEU A 99 2.64 11.22 16.40
C LEU A 99 3.52 10.82 17.59
N ASP A 100 4.64 10.15 17.31
CA ASP A 100 5.64 9.78 18.32
C ASP A 100 6.22 11.02 19.03
N SER A 101 6.55 12.06 18.27
CA SER A 101 7.03 13.33 18.83
C SER A 101 5.99 14.00 19.76
N GLN A 102 4.70 13.96 19.41
CA GLN A 102 3.64 14.49 20.26
C GLN A 102 3.44 13.65 21.54
N SER A 103 3.47 12.33 21.43
CA SER A 103 3.44 11.41 22.57
C SER A 103 4.55 11.72 23.58
N ILE A 104 5.79 11.84 23.11
CA ILE A 104 6.96 12.16 23.95
C ILE A 104 6.78 13.53 24.64
N SER A 105 6.24 14.52 23.93
CA SER A 105 6.00 15.85 24.52
C SER A 105 4.93 15.86 25.61
N MET A 106 3.88 15.03 25.47
CA MET A 106 2.82 14.88 26.47
C MET A 106 3.31 14.17 27.73
N ILE A 107 4.09 13.09 27.56
CA ILE A 107 4.71 12.35 28.67
C ILE A 107 5.66 13.27 29.44
N SER A 108 6.51 14.03 28.74
CA SER A 108 7.43 14.98 29.37
C SER A 108 6.70 16.00 30.24
N ARG A 109 5.59 16.60 29.74
CA ARG A 109 4.79 17.55 30.53
C ARG A 109 4.12 16.94 31.75
N ASN A 110 3.72 15.67 31.71
CA ASN A 110 3.08 14.99 32.84
C ASN A 110 4.08 14.56 33.93
N ILE A 111 5.38 14.47 33.61
CA ILE A 111 6.42 14.15 34.59
C ILE A 111 6.88 15.40 35.37
N ILE A 112 6.75 16.59 34.76
CA ILE A 112 7.25 17.86 35.33
C ILE A 112 6.22 18.52 36.27
N ASN A 113 4.94 18.14 36.18
CA ASN A 113 3.83 18.64 37.01
C ASN A 113 3.48 17.66 38.14
#